data_AF-H2ZUN8-F1
#
_entry.id   AF-H2ZUN8-F1
#
_cell.length_a   1.000
_cell.length_b   1.000
_cell.length_c   1.000
_cell.angle_alpha   90.00
_cell.angle_beta   90.00
_cell.angle_gamma   90.00
#
_symmetry.space_group_name_H-M   'P 1'
#
loop_
_entity.id
_entity.type
_entity.pdbx_description
1 polymer ?
#
loop_
_entity_poly.entity_id
_entity_poly.type
_entity_poly.pdbx_seq_one_letter_code
_entity_poly.pdbx_strand_id
1 'polypeptide(L)'
;MMSTGSQSGLNSVSGALKMAASWVRVSAVKCGLFIGVSALKTRSFGVAAALCKQAAPLGPMPNEHIDVKQLDSLEKYRSYTRYLKVAEEESKKPHWWKTYKHYLSEKQDDEVKIDIGLPVLRQSRKKEMRERRQIMKENHKTQELERASRNRTLLIPLDEVKAEWEKNNGQYHMQNIAEHYGIFRDLFNGATFVPRVMLRVEYSHDDENVMPVHLGNVVVPTEARAPPQVSFEAEEGSLWTLLLTNLDGHLRDNDSEYIHWLVGNITGPVVESGEEVCHYFPLFPAKGTGYHRFVFILFKQDQHIDFKDEYRPSPCHSLKMRTFKTFDFYKKHQDFMTPAGLCFFQSKWDDSVTYVYHQLLNMKEPIFTYDRLPVYHPPQKKYPHGQPLRYLDRYRDSHEPTYGIY
;
A
#
# COMPACT_ATOMS: atom_id res chain seq x y z
N MET A 1 49.51 -28.83 17.26
CA MET A 1 49.13 -30.07 17.97
C MET A 1 47.73 -29.86 18.52
N MET A 2 46.81 -30.75 18.09
CA MET A 2 45.47 -31.06 18.59
C MET A 2 44.44 -29.90 18.69
N SER A 3 43.41 -29.81 17.84
CA SER A 3 42.30 -30.75 17.54
C SER A 3 41.21 -30.77 18.61
N THR A 4 40.10 -30.08 18.34
CA THR A 4 38.68 -30.52 18.40
C THR A 4 37.83 -29.34 17.87
N GLY A 5 36.86 -29.43 16.95
CA GLY A 5 36.15 -30.54 16.35
C GLY A 5 34.69 -30.58 16.83
N SER A 6 33.82 -29.69 16.33
CA SER A 6 32.37 -29.77 16.57
C SER A 6 31.56 -29.06 15.47
N GLN A 7 31.20 -29.86 14.47
CA GLN A 7 30.08 -29.82 13.53
C GLN A 7 29.09 -28.63 13.62
N SER A 8 29.05 -27.82 12.56
CA SER A 8 27.89 -27.03 12.16
C SER A 8 27.26 -27.63 10.90
N GLY A 9 25.98 -27.99 10.99
CA GLY A 9 25.21 -28.60 9.91
C GLY A 9 24.92 -27.59 8.79
N LEU A 10 25.47 -27.87 7.62
CA LEU A 10 25.13 -27.23 6.34
C LEU A 10 23.76 -27.72 5.88
N ASN A 11 22.71 -26.91 6.09
CA ASN A 11 21.45 -27.05 5.37
C ASN A 11 21.60 -26.46 3.96
N SER A 12 21.99 -27.32 3.02
CA SER A 12 21.96 -27.07 1.58
C SER A 12 20.52 -26.92 1.11
N VAL A 13 20.08 -25.68 0.86
CA VAL A 13 18.84 -25.36 0.16
C VAL A 13 19.04 -25.62 -1.33
N SER A 14 18.71 -26.84 -1.79
CA SER A 14 18.59 -27.11 -3.23
C SER A 14 17.20 -26.68 -3.71
N GLY A 15 17.14 -25.54 -4.38
CA GLY A 15 15.97 -25.10 -5.12
C GLY A 15 15.67 -26.05 -6.26
N ALA A 16 14.48 -26.67 -6.23
CA ALA A 16 13.89 -27.32 -7.38
C ALA A 16 12.61 -26.56 -7.75
N LEU A 17 12.72 -25.71 -8.77
CA LEU A 17 11.57 -25.29 -9.58
C LEU A 17 10.86 -26.56 -10.08
N LYS A 18 9.60 -26.73 -9.71
CA LYS A 18 8.68 -27.64 -10.40
C LYS A 18 7.47 -26.83 -10.83
N MET A 19 7.54 -26.36 -12.06
CA MET A 19 6.40 -25.87 -12.83
C MET A 19 5.35 -26.97 -12.91
N ALA A 20 4.10 -26.61 -12.64
CA ALA A 20 2.96 -27.49 -12.83
C ALA A 20 2.58 -27.52 -14.30
N ALA A 21 2.99 -28.58 -15.00
CA ALA A 21 2.23 -29.18 -16.09
C ALA A 21 2.72 -30.61 -16.29
N SER A 22 1.79 -31.57 -16.15
CA SER A 22 1.83 -32.92 -16.69
C SER A 22 3.02 -33.85 -16.32
N TRP A 23 2.72 -34.90 -15.55
CA TRP A 23 3.40 -36.19 -15.55
C TRP A 23 4.94 -36.18 -15.37
N VAL A 24 5.40 -36.08 -14.13
CA VAL A 24 6.83 -36.30 -13.81
C VAL A 24 7.09 -37.80 -13.60
N ARG A 25 7.59 -38.50 -14.64
CA ARG A 25 8.27 -39.80 -14.50
C ARG A 25 9.68 -39.55 -13.95
N VAL A 26 9.96 -39.96 -12.72
CA VAL A 26 11.34 -40.08 -12.22
C VAL A 26 11.75 -41.55 -12.34
N SER A 27 12.68 -41.85 -13.26
CA SER A 27 13.33 -43.16 -13.33
C SER A 27 14.72 -43.05 -12.71
N ALA A 28 14.96 -43.73 -11.59
CA ALA A 28 16.29 -43.91 -11.03
C ALA A 28 16.82 -45.28 -11.49
N VAL A 29 17.83 -45.28 -12.36
CA VAL A 29 18.53 -46.50 -12.79
C VAL A 29 19.68 -46.75 -11.82
N LYS A 30 19.60 -47.82 -11.02
CA LYS A 30 20.75 -48.38 -10.30
C LYS A 30 21.46 -49.36 -11.24
N CYS A 31 22.63 -49.00 -11.74
CA CYS A 31 23.54 -49.95 -12.41
C CYS A 31 24.35 -50.70 -11.34
N GLY A 32 24.07 -51.99 -11.16
CA GLY A 32 24.96 -52.93 -10.49
C GLY A 32 25.71 -53.75 -11.53
N LEU A 33 27.05 -53.72 -11.47
CA LEU A 33 27.94 -54.59 -12.26
C LEU A 33 27.72 -56.06 -11.85
N PHE A 34 27.59 -56.97 -12.82
CA PHE A 34 27.89 -58.39 -12.62
C PHE A 34 28.75 -58.93 -13.76
N ILE A 35 29.91 -59.45 -13.35
CA ILE A 35 30.83 -60.28 -14.14
C ILE A 35 30.16 -61.65 -14.34
N GLY A 36 30.34 -62.24 -15.53
CA GLY A 36 29.55 -63.36 -16.04
C GLY A 36 29.87 -64.75 -15.47
N VAL A 37 29.06 -65.72 -15.90
CA VAL A 37 29.42 -66.93 -16.68
C VAL A 37 28.10 -67.60 -17.14
N SER A 38 28.16 -68.18 -18.33
CA SER A 38 27.11 -68.81 -19.14
C SER A 38 26.44 -70.06 -18.52
N ALA A 39 25.11 -70.20 -18.67
CA ALA A 39 24.45 -71.33 -19.36
C ALA A 39 22.92 -71.36 -19.12
N LEU A 40 22.18 -71.46 -20.23
CA LEU A 40 20.89 -72.15 -20.43
C LEU A 40 19.63 -71.77 -19.61
N LYS A 41 18.57 -71.54 -20.40
CA LYS A 41 17.11 -71.68 -20.16
C LYS A 41 16.30 -70.43 -19.75
N THR A 42 15.26 -70.24 -20.57
CA THR A 42 14.01 -69.47 -20.37
C THR A 42 14.14 -67.96 -20.16
N ARG A 43 13.98 -67.19 -21.26
CA ARG A 43 13.63 -65.76 -21.19
C ARG A 43 12.14 -65.63 -20.85
N SER A 44 11.84 -65.50 -19.56
CA SER A 44 10.60 -64.86 -19.13
C SER A 44 10.69 -63.37 -19.47
N PHE A 45 9.69 -62.84 -20.17
CA PHE A 45 9.54 -61.39 -20.33
C PHE A 45 9.15 -60.80 -18.97
N GLY A 46 10.15 -60.40 -18.19
CA GLY A 46 9.94 -59.59 -17.00
C GLY A 46 9.50 -58.19 -17.40
N VAL A 47 8.20 -57.93 -17.35
CA VAL A 47 7.67 -56.56 -17.40
C VAL A 47 8.14 -55.86 -16.13
N ALA A 48 9.16 -55.02 -16.25
CA ALA A 48 9.55 -54.10 -15.20
C ALA A 48 8.43 -53.05 -15.07
N ALA A 49 7.43 -53.34 -14.24
CA ALA A 49 6.41 -52.38 -13.86
C ALA A 49 7.10 -51.27 -13.04
N ALA A 50 7.29 -50.11 -13.67
CA ALA A 50 7.67 -48.90 -12.96
C ALA A 50 6.53 -48.54 -11.99
N LEU A 51 6.69 -48.91 -10.72
CA LEU A 51 5.84 -48.45 -9.63
C LEU A 51 6.00 -46.93 -9.50
N CYS A 52 5.18 -46.19 -10.24
CA CYS A 52 4.97 -44.77 -9.99
C CYS A 52 4.35 -44.66 -8.60
N LYS A 53 5.10 -44.13 -7.63
CA LYS A 53 4.54 -43.76 -6.33
C LYS A 53 3.57 -42.60 -6.56
N GLN A 54 2.29 -42.91 -6.70
CA GLN A 54 1.23 -41.91 -6.76
C GLN A 54 0.88 -41.51 -5.32
N ALA A 55 0.92 -40.22 -5.04
CA ALA A 55 0.41 -39.66 -3.81
C ALA A 55 -1.02 -39.17 -4.04
N ALA A 56 -1.92 -39.45 -3.10
CA ALA A 56 -3.27 -38.89 -3.11
C ALA A 56 -3.19 -37.37 -2.97
N PRO A 57 -4.12 -36.62 -3.60
CA PRO A 57 -4.20 -35.17 -3.42
C PRO A 57 -4.50 -34.83 -1.96
N LEU A 58 -3.98 -33.70 -1.49
CA LEU A 58 -4.13 -33.26 -0.09
C LEU A 58 -5.47 -32.56 0.18
N GLY A 59 -6.23 -32.27 -0.87
CA GLY A 59 -7.54 -31.63 -0.82
C GLY A 59 -8.31 -31.89 -2.11
N PRO A 60 -9.52 -31.30 -2.25
CA PRO A 60 -10.33 -31.47 -3.45
C PRO A 60 -9.57 -30.96 -4.68
N MET A 61 -9.64 -31.70 -5.79
CA MET A 61 -9.08 -31.26 -7.06
C MET A 61 -10.04 -30.30 -7.77
N PRO A 62 -9.51 -29.38 -8.59
CA PRO A 62 -10.34 -28.57 -9.48
C PRO A 62 -11.26 -29.46 -10.32
N ASN A 63 -12.49 -29.00 -10.53
CA ASN A 63 -13.47 -29.64 -11.42
C ASN A 63 -13.96 -31.06 -11.04
N GLU A 64 -13.69 -31.56 -9.83
CA GLU A 64 -14.23 -32.87 -9.37
C GLU A 64 -15.76 -32.90 -9.29
N HIS A 65 -16.39 -31.74 -9.12
CA HIS A 65 -17.84 -31.59 -9.05
C HIS A 65 -18.54 -31.71 -10.41
N ILE A 66 -17.80 -31.74 -11.52
CA ILE A 66 -18.36 -31.82 -12.86
C ILE A 66 -18.71 -33.28 -13.17
N ASP A 67 -20.00 -33.58 -13.40
CA ASP A 67 -20.42 -34.91 -13.83
C ASP A 67 -20.02 -35.16 -15.29
N VAL A 68 -18.94 -35.93 -15.46
CA VAL A 68 -18.36 -36.28 -16.77
C VAL A 68 -19.28 -37.22 -17.56
N LYS A 69 -20.21 -37.94 -16.92
CA LYS A 69 -21.11 -38.89 -17.60
C LYS A 69 -22.14 -38.19 -18.48
N GLN A 70 -22.48 -36.95 -18.17
CA GLN A 70 -23.49 -36.16 -18.86
C GLN A 70 -22.88 -34.89 -19.47
N LEU A 71 -21.76 -35.06 -20.19
CA LEU A 71 -20.99 -33.93 -20.71
C LEU A 71 -21.76 -33.05 -21.70
N ASP A 72 -22.64 -33.64 -22.51
CA ASP A 72 -23.36 -32.96 -23.59
C ASP A 72 -24.54 -32.13 -23.09
N SER A 73 -25.12 -32.49 -21.93
CA SER A 73 -26.21 -31.73 -21.30
C SER A 73 -25.72 -30.60 -20.40
N LEU A 74 -24.41 -30.48 -20.15
CA LEU A 74 -23.85 -29.42 -19.31
C LEU A 74 -23.87 -28.06 -20.03
N GLU A 75 -24.24 -27.03 -19.29
CA GLU A 75 -24.17 -25.66 -19.77
C GLU A 75 -22.71 -25.25 -19.99
N LYS A 76 -22.35 -25.02 -21.26
CA LYS A 76 -21.01 -24.55 -21.64
C LYS A 76 -20.90 -23.05 -21.44
N TYR A 77 -19.66 -22.57 -21.22
CA TYR A 77 -19.41 -21.14 -21.03
C TYR A 77 -19.87 -20.27 -22.20
N ARG A 78 -19.67 -20.71 -23.45
CA ARG A 78 -20.09 -20.03 -24.71
C ARG A 78 -19.51 -18.64 -24.95
N SER A 79 -18.90 -18.00 -23.95
CA SER A 79 -18.17 -16.74 -24.04
C SER A 79 -16.92 -16.77 -23.16
N TYR A 80 -15.88 -16.09 -23.62
CA TYR A 80 -14.64 -15.95 -22.86
C TYR A 80 -14.85 -15.17 -21.56
N THR A 81 -15.69 -14.13 -21.57
CA THR A 81 -15.96 -13.29 -20.40
C THR A 81 -16.64 -14.06 -19.28
N ARG A 82 -17.53 -15.01 -19.58
CA ARG A 82 -18.18 -15.85 -18.57
C ARG A 82 -17.17 -16.81 -17.93
N TYR A 83 -16.28 -17.39 -18.73
CA TYR A 83 -15.19 -18.22 -18.23
C TYR A 83 -14.25 -17.40 -17.34
N LEU A 84 -13.83 -16.21 -17.81
CA LEU A 84 -12.90 -15.35 -17.08
C LEU A 84 -13.41 -14.98 -15.69
N LYS A 85 -14.70 -14.63 -15.55
CA LYS A 85 -15.31 -14.34 -14.23
C LYS A 85 -15.17 -15.50 -13.26
N VAL A 86 -15.48 -16.72 -13.72
CA VAL A 86 -15.36 -17.93 -12.88
C VAL A 86 -13.90 -18.23 -12.53
N ALA A 87 -12.99 -18.07 -13.50
CA ALA A 87 -11.56 -18.26 -13.28
C ALA A 87 -10.99 -17.25 -12.27
N GLU A 88 -11.41 -15.98 -12.32
CA GLU A 88 -11.03 -14.95 -11.35
C GLU A 88 -11.56 -15.26 -9.95
N GLU A 89 -12.82 -15.69 -9.84
CA GLU A 89 -13.41 -16.11 -8.55
C GLU A 89 -12.65 -17.29 -7.94
N GLU A 90 -12.28 -18.28 -8.76
CA GLU A 90 -11.49 -19.42 -8.31
C GLU A 90 -10.06 -19.04 -7.93
N SER A 91 -9.45 -18.08 -8.65
CA SER A 91 -8.10 -17.59 -8.36
C SER A 91 -7.98 -16.87 -7.01
N LYS A 92 -9.09 -16.27 -6.52
CA LYS A 92 -9.13 -15.56 -5.23
C LYS A 92 -9.31 -16.50 -4.03
N LYS A 93 -9.76 -17.73 -4.26
CA LYS A 93 -9.97 -18.73 -3.20
C LYS A 93 -8.63 -19.24 -2.66
N PRO A 94 -8.56 -19.60 -1.36
CA PRO A 94 -7.40 -20.27 -0.82
C PRO A 94 -7.32 -21.69 -1.39
N HIS A 95 -6.11 -22.09 -1.79
CA HIS A 95 -5.83 -23.43 -2.33
C HIS A 95 -4.74 -24.11 -1.51
N TRP A 96 -4.80 -25.44 -1.42
CA TRP A 96 -3.83 -26.24 -0.67
C TRP A 96 -2.48 -26.40 -1.40
N TRP A 97 -2.44 -26.17 -2.71
CA TRP A 97 -1.21 -26.14 -3.50
C TRP A 97 -0.55 -24.76 -3.48
N LYS A 98 0.70 -24.71 -3.93
CA LYS A 98 1.47 -23.46 -4.03
C LYS A 98 0.82 -22.53 -5.05
N THR A 99 0.41 -21.35 -4.59
CA THR A 99 -0.19 -20.30 -5.43
C THR A 99 0.78 -19.15 -5.62
N TYR A 100 0.58 -18.36 -6.68
CA TYR A 100 1.34 -17.12 -6.89
C TYR A 100 1.18 -16.15 -5.70
N LYS A 101 -0.04 -16.06 -5.14
CA LYS A 101 -0.34 -15.24 -3.96
C LYS A 101 0.57 -15.60 -2.78
N HIS A 102 0.76 -16.89 -2.50
CA HIS A 102 1.64 -17.34 -1.42
C HIS A 102 3.10 -16.85 -1.55
N TYR A 103 3.60 -16.62 -2.77
CA TYR A 103 4.96 -16.12 -2.98
C TYR A 103 5.08 -14.60 -2.87
N LEU A 104 4.01 -13.88 -3.16
CA LEU A 104 3.99 -12.41 -3.15
C LEU A 104 3.48 -11.81 -1.85
N SER A 105 2.48 -12.43 -1.23
CA SER A 105 1.93 -11.91 0.01
C SER A 105 2.98 -12.11 1.09
N GLU A 106 3.53 -11.01 1.60
CA GLU A 106 4.06 -10.97 2.96
C GLU A 106 3.00 -11.61 3.87
N LYS A 107 3.43 -12.37 4.87
CA LYS A 107 2.52 -12.96 5.86
C LYS A 107 1.70 -11.81 6.44
N GLN A 108 0.49 -11.59 5.93
CA GLN A 108 -0.48 -10.77 6.61
C GLN A 108 -0.80 -11.58 7.84
N ASP A 109 -0.30 -11.13 8.99
CA ASP A 109 -0.77 -11.65 10.25
C ASP A 109 -2.29 -11.51 10.22
N ASP A 110 -3.01 -12.61 10.41
CA ASP A 110 -4.48 -12.67 10.44
C ASP A 110 -5.07 -11.90 11.66
N GLU A 111 -4.31 -10.94 12.19
CA GLU A 111 -4.72 -10.05 13.25
C GLU A 111 -5.85 -9.17 12.75
N VAL A 112 -6.98 -9.29 13.43
CA VAL A 112 -8.18 -8.52 13.15
C VAL A 112 -7.84 -7.04 13.30
N LYS A 113 -7.87 -6.29 12.19
CA LYS A 113 -7.69 -4.85 12.20
C LYS A 113 -8.72 -4.21 13.13
N ILE A 114 -8.22 -3.51 14.13
CA ILE A 114 -9.05 -2.83 15.14
C ILE A 114 -9.61 -1.55 14.51
N ASP A 115 -10.89 -1.26 14.75
CA ASP A 115 -11.52 0.00 14.39
C ASP A 115 -11.44 0.97 15.58
N ILE A 116 -10.74 2.09 15.41
CA ILE A 116 -10.56 3.14 16.43
C ILE A 116 -11.41 4.38 16.13
N GLY A 117 -12.30 4.31 15.13
CA GLY A 117 -13.10 5.44 14.67
C GLY A 117 -14.40 5.70 15.42
N LEU A 118 -15.06 6.78 15.03
CA LEU A 118 -16.41 7.11 15.50
C LEU A 118 -17.45 6.06 15.08
N PRO A 119 -18.48 5.81 15.92
CA PRO A 119 -19.51 4.82 15.62
C PRO A 119 -20.36 5.20 14.41
N VAL A 120 -20.93 4.18 13.75
CA VAL A 120 -21.77 4.38 12.56
C VAL A 120 -23.17 4.85 12.96
N LEU A 121 -23.55 6.05 12.54
CA LEU A 121 -24.94 6.52 12.61
C LEU A 121 -25.78 5.83 11.52
N ARG A 122 -26.41 4.70 11.85
CA ARG A 122 -27.23 3.95 10.90
C ARG A 122 -28.63 4.56 10.78
N GLN A 123 -28.92 5.15 9.63
CA GLN A 123 -30.30 5.45 9.25
C GLN A 123 -31.08 4.16 8.95
N SER A 124 -32.42 4.23 9.00
CA SER A 124 -33.27 3.09 8.68
C SER A 124 -33.15 2.73 7.20
N ARG A 125 -32.49 1.60 6.91
CA ARG A 125 -32.31 1.06 5.55
C ARG A 125 -33.63 0.96 4.76
N LYS A 126 -34.74 0.67 5.45
CA LYS A 126 -36.07 0.59 4.80
C LYS A 126 -36.53 1.94 4.27
N LYS A 127 -36.26 3.03 4.99
CA LYS A 127 -36.63 4.40 4.61
C LYS A 127 -35.79 4.85 3.42
N GLU A 128 -34.47 4.72 3.51
CA GLU A 128 -33.51 5.05 2.45
C GLU A 128 -33.83 4.31 1.14
N MET A 129 -34.09 3.01 1.21
CA MET A 129 -34.46 2.20 0.04
C MET A 129 -35.79 2.63 -0.59
N ARG A 130 -36.76 3.10 0.22
CA ARG A 130 -38.05 3.59 -0.27
C ARG A 130 -37.88 4.90 -1.04
N GLU A 131 -37.10 5.83 -0.50
CA GLU A 131 -36.77 7.12 -1.12
C GLU A 131 -36.03 6.91 -2.44
N ARG A 132 -34.95 6.10 -2.45
CA ARG A 132 -34.22 5.76 -3.69
C ARG A 132 -35.12 5.13 -4.75
N ARG A 133 -36.02 4.23 -4.36
CA ARG A 133 -36.96 3.59 -5.30
C ARG A 133 -37.98 4.60 -5.85
N GLN A 134 -38.37 5.59 -5.07
CA GLN A 134 -39.27 6.65 -5.52
C GLN A 134 -38.57 7.54 -6.56
N ILE A 135 -37.35 8.01 -6.27
CA ILE A 135 -36.52 8.79 -7.21
C ILE A 135 -36.32 8.02 -8.52
N MET A 136 -35.97 6.74 -8.45
CA MET A 136 -35.80 5.90 -9.64
C MET A 136 -37.10 5.80 -10.46
N LYS A 137 -38.26 5.66 -9.81
CA LYS A 137 -39.56 5.63 -10.50
C LYS A 137 -39.90 6.96 -11.14
N GLU A 138 -39.57 8.08 -10.51
CA GLU A 138 -39.78 9.42 -11.05
C GLU A 138 -38.89 9.65 -12.27
N ASN A 139 -37.60 9.32 -12.17
CA ASN A 139 -36.65 9.40 -13.29
C ASN A 139 -37.08 8.54 -14.49
N HIS A 140 -37.60 7.33 -14.25
CA HIS A 140 -38.10 6.46 -15.31
C HIS A 140 -39.41 6.94 -15.95
N LYS A 141 -40.22 7.76 -15.27
CA LYS A 141 -41.43 8.35 -15.85
C LYS A 141 -41.11 9.52 -16.78
N THR A 142 -39.98 10.18 -16.57
CA THR A 142 -39.54 11.33 -17.35
C THR A 142 -39.09 10.90 -18.75
N GLN A 143 -39.88 11.21 -19.77
CA GLN A 143 -39.59 10.84 -21.16
C GLN A 143 -38.32 11.55 -21.70
N GLU A 144 -38.02 12.75 -21.22
CA GLU A 144 -36.83 13.52 -21.65
C GLU A 144 -35.53 12.82 -21.25
N LEU A 145 -35.47 12.27 -20.02
CA LEU A 145 -34.32 11.49 -19.55
C LEU A 145 -34.15 10.20 -20.35
N GLU A 146 -35.24 9.54 -20.74
CA GLU A 146 -35.19 8.36 -21.61
C GLU A 146 -34.62 8.71 -22.99
N ARG A 147 -35.14 9.78 -23.62
CA ARG A 147 -34.65 10.24 -24.94
C ARG A 147 -33.19 10.65 -24.88
N ALA A 148 -32.78 11.39 -23.85
CA ALA A 148 -31.39 11.82 -23.66
C ALA A 148 -30.45 10.62 -23.42
N SER A 149 -30.88 9.63 -22.63
CA SER A 149 -30.12 8.39 -22.40
C SER A 149 -29.96 7.58 -23.69
N ARG A 150 -31.05 7.40 -24.45
CA ARG A 150 -31.05 6.70 -25.74
C ARG A 150 -30.14 7.37 -26.76
N ASN A 151 -30.12 8.70 -26.79
CA ASN A 151 -29.27 9.48 -27.68
C ASN A 151 -27.85 9.70 -27.14
N ARG A 152 -27.55 9.21 -25.92
CA ARG A 152 -26.27 9.39 -25.22
C ARG A 152 -25.88 10.86 -24.99
N THR A 153 -26.87 11.73 -24.84
CA THR A 153 -26.68 13.17 -24.56
C THR A 153 -26.93 13.54 -23.10
N LEU A 154 -27.26 12.56 -22.25
CA LEU A 154 -27.51 12.79 -20.83
C LEU A 154 -26.22 13.19 -20.11
N LEU A 155 -26.24 14.36 -19.47
CA LEU A 155 -25.15 14.86 -18.62
C LEU A 155 -25.56 14.73 -17.16
N ILE A 156 -24.62 14.29 -16.31
CA ILE A 156 -24.83 14.12 -14.88
C ILE A 156 -24.10 15.27 -14.16
N PRO A 157 -24.77 16.03 -13.28
CA PRO A 157 -24.13 17.09 -12.51
C PRO A 157 -23.11 16.48 -11.52
N LEU A 158 -21.83 16.75 -11.74
CA LEU A 158 -20.75 16.15 -10.94
C LEU A 158 -20.72 16.69 -9.50
N ASP A 159 -21.11 17.94 -9.30
CA ASP A 159 -21.10 18.57 -7.97
C ASP A 159 -22.13 17.93 -7.03
N GLU A 160 -23.33 17.61 -7.55
CA GLU A 160 -24.36 16.90 -6.79
C GLU A 160 -23.93 15.46 -6.48
N VAL A 161 -23.33 14.77 -7.46
CA VAL A 161 -22.79 13.42 -7.26
C VAL A 161 -21.70 13.42 -6.19
N LYS A 162 -20.82 14.42 -6.18
CA LYS A 162 -19.77 14.56 -5.17
C LYS A 162 -20.38 14.82 -3.78
N ALA A 163 -21.35 15.71 -3.67
CA ALA A 163 -22.02 16.01 -2.41
C ALA A 163 -22.79 14.80 -1.84
N GLU A 164 -23.43 13.99 -2.69
CA GLU A 164 -24.10 12.76 -2.26
C GLU A 164 -23.09 11.64 -1.93
N TRP A 165 -22.00 11.55 -2.69
CA TRP A 165 -20.91 10.61 -2.42
C TRP A 165 -20.27 10.87 -1.06
N GLU A 166 -19.98 12.13 -0.72
CA GLU A 166 -19.40 12.53 0.56
C GLU A 166 -20.26 12.07 1.75
N LYS A 167 -21.59 12.09 1.63
CA LYS A 167 -22.52 11.67 2.68
C LYS A 167 -22.67 10.15 2.82
N ASN A 168 -22.51 9.42 1.72
CA ASN A 168 -22.79 7.98 1.65
C ASN A 168 -21.50 7.14 1.65
N ASN A 169 -20.97 6.84 0.46
CA ASN A 169 -19.87 5.88 0.28
C ASN A 169 -18.48 6.50 0.41
N GLY A 170 -18.38 7.83 0.39
CA GLY A 170 -17.10 8.53 0.36
C GLY A 170 -16.22 8.22 1.55
N GLN A 171 -16.83 8.09 2.73
CA GLN A 171 -16.14 7.71 3.97
C GLN A 171 -15.38 6.37 3.84
N TYR A 172 -16.00 5.36 3.21
CA TYR A 172 -15.37 4.05 3.00
C TYR A 172 -14.32 4.07 1.89
N HIS A 173 -14.56 4.85 0.83
CA HIS A 173 -13.59 5.02 -0.24
C HIS A 173 -12.33 5.72 0.27
N MET A 174 -12.49 6.73 1.13
CA MET A 174 -11.39 7.41 1.82
C MET A 174 -10.57 6.45 2.68
N GLN A 175 -11.24 5.57 3.45
CA GLN A 175 -10.55 4.54 4.23
C GLN A 175 -9.73 3.60 3.32
N ASN A 176 -10.33 3.08 2.24
CA ASN A 176 -9.64 2.20 1.30
C ASN A 176 -8.45 2.88 0.63
N ILE A 177 -8.59 4.16 0.29
CA ILE A 177 -7.51 4.97 -0.28
C ILE A 177 -6.41 5.15 0.76
N ALA A 178 -6.73 5.54 1.99
CA ALA A 178 -5.74 5.69 3.06
C ALA A 178 -4.99 4.37 3.37
N GLU A 179 -5.69 3.24 3.31
CA GLU A 179 -5.09 1.91 3.41
C GLU A 179 -4.14 1.61 2.24
N HIS A 180 -4.55 1.93 1.00
CA HIS A 180 -3.71 1.76 -0.18
C HIS A 180 -2.42 2.60 -0.10
N TYR A 181 -2.52 3.81 0.42
CA TYR A 181 -1.36 4.68 0.66
C TYR A 181 -0.55 4.29 1.90
N GLY A 182 -0.94 3.27 2.68
CA GLY A 182 -0.20 2.80 3.86
C GLY A 182 -0.30 3.72 5.08
N ILE A 183 -1.25 4.66 5.10
CA ILE A 183 -1.36 5.68 6.15
C ILE A 183 -1.65 5.06 7.52
N PHE A 184 -2.61 4.14 7.59
CA PHE A 184 -2.97 3.46 8.84
C PHE A 184 -1.86 2.57 9.41
N ARG A 185 -1.06 1.96 8.52
CA ARG A 185 0.08 1.15 8.90
C ARG A 185 1.13 2.01 9.61
N ASP A 186 1.43 3.16 9.05
CA ASP A 186 2.52 4.01 9.52
C ASP A 186 2.09 4.87 10.74
N LEU A 187 0.84 5.37 10.78
CA LEU A 187 0.35 6.22 11.87
C LEU A 187 -0.15 5.45 13.10
N PHE A 188 -0.84 4.32 12.89
CA PHE A 188 -1.57 3.61 13.94
C PHE A 188 -1.18 2.13 14.04
N ASN A 189 -0.05 1.73 13.47
CA ASN A 189 0.44 0.34 13.47
C ASN A 189 -0.60 -0.68 12.94
N GLY A 190 -1.43 -0.27 11.97
CA GLY A 190 -2.42 -1.14 11.33
C GLY A 190 -3.84 -1.04 11.89
N ALA A 191 -4.09 -0.27 12.96
CA ALA A 191 -5.44 0.09 13.36
C ALA A 191 -6.06 1.04 12.33
N THR A 192 -7.35 0.83 12.05
CA THR A 192 -8.07 1.56 11.00
C THR A 192 -9.18 2.39 11.60
N PHE A 193 -9.62 3.44 10.90
CA PHE A 193 -10.86 4.11 11.21
C PHE A 193 -11.55 4.61 9.94
N VAL A 194 -12.86 4.81 10.02
CA VAL A 194 -13.64 5.42 8.95
C VAL A 194 -13.72 6.93 9.19
N PRO A 195 -13.20 7.78 8.28
CA PRO A 195 -13.34 9.23 8.41
C PRO A 195 -14.82 9.61 8.22
N ARG A 196 -15.51 9.90 9.33
CA ARG A 196 -16.92 10.29 9.33
C ARG A 196 -17.10 11.76 9.02
N VAL A 197 -16.16 12.58 9.48
CA VAL A 197 -16.16 14.04 9.30
C VAL A 197 -15.32 14.37 8.09
N MET A 198 -15.93 15.03 7.11
CA MET A 198 -15.24 15.48 5.91
C MET A 198 -14.40 16.71 6.22
N LEU A 199 -13.09 16.56 6.09
CA LEU A 199 -12.13 17.63 6.28
C LEU A 199 -11.80 18.26 4.93
N ARG A 200 -12.17 19.53 4.75
CA ARG A 200 -11.82 20.32 3.57
C ARG A 200 -10.66 21.24 3.90
N VAL A 201 -9.54 21.01 3.23
CA VAL A 201 -8.32 21.80 3.41
C VAL A 201 -8.00 22.47 2.10
N GLU A 202 -7.75 23.77 2.14
CA GLU A 202 -7.55 24.61 0.97
C GLU A 202 -6.34 25.53 1.21
N TYR A 203 -5.35 25.46 0.31
CA TYR A 203 -4.21 26.37 0.33
C TYR A 203 -4.47 27.56 -0.60
N SER A 204 -4.44 28.77 -0.06
CA SER A 204 -4.47 30.01 -0.85
C SER A 204 -3.05 30.34 -1.30
N HIS A 205 -2.77 30.23 -2.60
CA HIS A 205 -1.46 30.60 -3.16
C HIS A 205 -1.40 32.09 -3.50
N ASP A 206 -2.45 32.58 -4.18
CA ASP A 206 -2.70 33.98 -4.55
C ASP A 206 -4.18 34.31 -4.30
N ASP A 207 -4.57 35.59 -4.26
CA ASP A 207 -5.96 36.04 -3.98
C ASP A 207 -7.03 35.43 -4.92
N GLU A 208 -6.63 34.84 -6.05
CA GLU A 208 -7.54 34.22 -7.04
C GLU A 208 -7.43 32.69 -7.14
N ASN A 209 -6.33 32.07 -6.68
CA ASN A 209 -6.06 30.64 -6.89
C ASN A 209 -6.03 29.87 -5.56
N VAL A 210 -6.99 28.95 -5.42
CA VAL A 210 -7.11 28.02 -4.29
C VAL A 210 -6.73 26.62 -4.74
N MET A 211 -5.82 25.98 -4.00
CA MET A 211 -5.42 24.60 -4.21
C MET A 211 -6.10 23.71 -3.15
N PRO A 212 -7.20 23.00 -3.50
CA PRO A 212 -7.84 22.09 -2.57
C PRO A 212 -7.01 20.82 -2.38
N VAL A 213 -6.97 20.38 -1.12
CA VAL A 213 -6.39 19.10 -0.73
C VAL A 213 -7.47 18.02 -0.85
N HIS A 214 -7.14 16.94 -1.52
CA HIS A 214 -8.00 15.77 -1.69
C HIS A 214 -7.36 14.56 -0.99
N LEU A 215 -7.26 13.41 -1.66
CA LEU A 215 -6.76 12.16 -1.09
C LEU A 215 -5.58 11.66 -1.91
N GLY A 216 -4.43 12.30 -1.74
CA GLY A 216 -3.19 11.98 -2.42
C GLY A 216 -2.93 12.79 -3.70
N ASN A 217 -3.64 13.91 -3.92
CA ASN A 217 -3.23 14.85 -4.97
C ASN A 217 -1.86 15.46 -4.66
N VAL A 218 -1.17 15.97 -5.67
CA VAL A 218 0.14 16.59 -5.50
C VAL A 218 -0.03 18.07 -5.22
N VAL A 219 0.53 18.55 -4.11
CA VAL A 219 0.59 19.98 -3.73
C VAL A 219 2.05 20.39 -3.64
N VAL A 220 2.39 21.53 -4.22
CA VAL A 220 3.78 22.01 -4.29
C VAL A 220 4.15 22.73 -2.98
N PRO A 221 5.38 22.60 -2.45
CA PRO A 221 5.79 23.31 -1.24
C PRO A 221 5.62 24.84 -1.33
N THR A 222 5.72 25.39 -2.54
CA THR A 222 5.50 26.81 -2.84
C THR A 222 4.06 27.26 -2.60
N GLU A 223 3.08 26.41 -2.92
CA GLU A 223 1.66 26.65 -2.64
C GLU A 223 1.36 26.51 -1.14
N ALA A 224 2.01 25.55 -0.48
CA ALA A 224 1.82 25.25 0.94
C ALA A 224 2.79 26.00 1.87
N ARG A 225 3.19 27.23 1.51
CA ARG A 225 4.06 28.08 2.32
C ARG A 225 3.34 28.66 3.54
N ALA A 226 2.08 29.05 3.36
CA ALA A 226 1.21 29.58 4.41
C ALA A 226 0.33 28.45 5.01
N PRO A 227 -0.19 28.62 6.24
CA PRO A 227 -1.15 27.68 6.80
C PRO A 227 -2.41 27.62 5.91
N PRO A 228 -3.00 26.44 5.69
CA PRO A 228 -4.19 26.31 4.88
C PRO A 228 -5.44 26.78 5.63
N GLN A 229 -6.49 27.10 4.86
CA GLN A 229 -7.84 27.23 5.38
C GLN A 229 -8.44 25.85 5.55
N VAL A 230 -8.98 25.57 6.74
CA VAL A 230 -9.53 24.27 7.09
C VAL A 230 -10.99 24.45 7.50
N SER A 231 -11.88 23.70 6.87
CA SER A 231 -13.31 23.67 7.17
C SER A 231 -13.80 22.24 7.34
N PHE A 232 -14.67 22.04 8.33
CA PHE A 232 -15.30 20.76 8.62
C PHE A 232 -16.66 20.99 9.30
N GLU A 233 -17.53 19.99 9.23
CA GLU A 233 -18.84 20.03 9.88
C GLU A 233 -18.68 19.63 11.36
N ALA A 234 -19.04 20.55 12.27
CA ALA A 234 -18.89 20.39 13.71
C ALA A 234 -20.17 20.78 14.45
N GLU A 235 -20.47 20.06 15.53
CA GLU A 235 -21.58 20.38 16.44
C GLU A 235 -21.20 21.57 17.34
N GLU A 236 -22.17 22.42 17.70
CA GLU A 236 -21.92 23.53 18.62
C GLU A 236 -21.45 23.01 19.99
N GLY A 237 -20.35 23.58 20.51
CA GLY A 237 -19.76 23.16 21.79
C GLY A 237 -18.87 21.91 21.71
N SER A 238 -18.68 21.31 20.54
CA SER A 238 -17.71 20.21 20.36
C SER A 238 -16.26 20.73 20.28
N LEU A 239 -15.33 19.93 20.81
CA LEU A 239 -13.90 20.21 20.82
C LEU A 239 -13.18 19.33 19.80
N TRP A 240 -12.20 19.90 19.10
CA TRP A 240 -11.46 19.21 18.05
C TRP A 240 -9.96 19.48 18.14
N THR A 241 -9.17 18.53 17.64
CA THR A 241 -7.72 18.68 17.49
C THR A 241 -7.33 18.39 16.05
N LEU A 242 -6.60 19.30 15.43
CA LEU A 242 -6.09 19.17 14.08
C LEU A 242 -4.58 18.93 14.13
N LEU A 243 -4.14 17.88 13.45
CA LEU A 243 -2.74 17.47 13.36
C LEU A 243 -2.32 17.37 11.89
N LEU A 244 -1.19 17.96 11.53
CA LEU A 244 -0.51 17.78 10.25
C LEU A 244 0.86 17.14 10.47
N THR A 245 1.07 15.95 9.92
CA THR A 245 2.36 15.24 9.97
C THR A 245 2.87 14.85 8.59
N ASN A 246 4.19 14.68 8.50
CA ASN A 246 4.89 14.16 7.34
C ASN A 246 5.45 12.77 7.67
N LEU A 247 4.93 11.75 6.99
CA LEU A 247 5.27 10.34 7.23
C LEU A 247 6.66 9.97 6.72
N ASP A 248 7.09 10.59 5.62
CA ASP A 248 8.29 10.20 4.88
C ASP A 248 9.43 11.21 5.04
N GLY A 249 9.21 12.27 5.82
CA GLY A 249 10.07 13.45 5.91
C GLY A 249 11.31 13.32 6.80
N HIS A 250 11.37 12.29 7.64
CA HIS A 250 12.39 12.27 8.69
C HIS A 250 13.77 11.89 8.16
N LEU A 251 14.76 12.76 8.40
CA LEU A 251 16.10 12.65 7.79
C LEU A 251 17.05 11.65 8.49
N ARG A 252 16.61 10.96 9.55
CA ARG A 252 17.49 10.19 10.44
C ARG A 252 16.88 8.86 10.82
N ASP A 253 15.65 8.91 11.32
CA ASP A 253 14.91 7.73 11.78
C ASP A 253 13.81 7.42 10.76
N ASN A 254 13.66 6.16 10.38
CA ASN A 254 12.66 5.74 9.40
C ASN A 254 11.24 5.65 9.98
N ASP A 255 11.12 5.36 11.28
CA ASP A 255 9.82 5.12 11.95
C ASP A 255 9.26 6.37 12.63
N SER A 256 9.95 7.51 12.50
CA SER A 256 9.58 8.76 13.16
C SER A 256 9.07 9.76 12.12
N GLU A 257 8.14 10.62 12.52
CA GLU A 257 7.51 11.60 11.65
C GLU A 257 7.98 13.02 12.03
N TYR A 258 7.73 14.00 11.15
CA TYR A 258 7.79 15.41 11.52
C TYR A 258 6.39 16.00 11.65
N ILE A 259 6.15 16.67 12.78
CA ILE A 259 4.95 17.47 12.96
C ILE A 259 5.14 18.84 12.29
N HIS A 260 4.19 19.20 11.45
CA HIS A 260 4.17 20.48 10.75
C HIS A 260 3.22 21.45 11.42
N TRP A 261 2.07 20.99 11.90
CA TRP A 261 1.07 21.84 12.55
C TRP A 261 0.26 21.03 13.56
N LEU A 262 -0.01 21.61 14.72
CA LEU A 262 -0.88 21.03 15.75
C LEU A 262 -1.68 22.13 16.43
N VAL A 263 -2.99 22.04 16.31
CA VAL A 263 -3.94 22.93 16.97
C VAL A 263 -4.88 22.08 17.80
N GLY A 264 -4.86 22.27 19.12
CA GLY A 264 -5.70 21.56 20.07
C GLY A 264 -6.90 22.39 20.52
N ASN A 265 -7.89 21.75 21.14
CA ASN A 265 -9.02 22.42 21.80
C ASN A 265 -9.77 23.42 20.91
N ILE A 266 -9.89 23.12 19.62
CA ILE A 266 -10.63 23.93 18.65
C ILE A 266 -12.12 23.87 18.99
N THR A 267 -12.75 25.02 19.17
CA THR A 267 -14.18 25.10 19.46
C THR A 267 -15.00 25.22 18.17
N GLY A 268 -15.82 24.21 17.88
CA GLY A 268 -16.64 24.19 16.67
C GLY A 268 -15.78 24.12 15.39
N PRO A 269 -16.22 24.76 14.27
CA PRO A 269 -15.55 24.65 12.97
C PRO A 269 -14.43 25.68 12.76
N VAL A 270 -14.22 26.62 13.68
CA VAL A 270 -13.27 27.73 13.50
C VAL A 270 -11.91 27.36 14.08
N VAL A 271 -10.97 26.95 13.21
CA VAL A 271 -9.63 26.49 13.63
C VAL A 271 -8.83 27.56 14.39
N GLU A 272 -9.02 28.84 14.06
CA GLU A 272 -8.35 29.96 14.74
C GLU A 272 -8.74 30.11 16.22
N SER A 273 -9.86 29.51 16.65
CA SER A 273 -10.28 29.52 18.06
C SER A 273 -9.48 28.56 18.95
N GLY A 274 -8.75 27.63 18.35
CA GLY A 274 -8.01 26.61 19.06
C GLY A 274 -6.67 27.10 19.62
N GLU A 275 -6.10 26.30 20.51
CA GLU A 275 -4.77 26.50 21.07
C GLU A 275 -3.71 25.95 20.12
N GLU A 276 -2.85 26.81 19.58
CA GLU A 276 -1.75 26.40 18.71
C GLU A 276 -0.61 25.79 19.55
N VAL A 277 -0.61 24.46 19.65
CA VAL A 277 0.41 23.66 20.38
C VAL A 277 1.72 23.58 19.59
N CYS A 278 1.63 23.53 18.26
CA CYS A 278 2.79 23.60 17.37
C CYS A 278 2.49 24.46 16.16
N HIS A 279 3.24 25.56 16.01
CA HIS A 279 3.08 26.46 14.88
C HIS A 279 3.32 25.81 13.53
N TYR A 280 2.56 26.27 12.54
CA TYR A 280 2.64 25.80 11.15
C TYR A 280 4.07 25.93 10.61
N PHE A 281 4.58 24.85 10.04
CA PHE A 281 5.86 24.83 9.36
C PHE A 281 5.69 24.50 7.88
N PRO A 282 6.26 25.31 6.97
CA PRO A 282 6.23 25.02 5.54
C PRO A 282 6.78 23.64 5.21
N LEU A 283 6.37 23.09 4.08
CA LEU A 283 6.83 21.78 3.65
C LEU A 283 8.29 21.83 3.22
N PHE A 284 9.05 20.79 3.56
CA PHE A 284 10.46 20.67 3.19
C PHE A 284 10.85 19.24 2.77
N PRO A 285 10.18 18.64 1.75
CA PRO A 285 10.64 17.36 1.21
C PRO A 285 12.06 17.50 0.65
N ALA A 286 12.97 16.61 1.06
CA ALA A 286 14.37 16.69 0.65
C ALA A 286 14.55 16.41 -0.85
N LYS A 287 15.63 16.93 -1.44
CA LYS A 287 15.87 16.72 -2.88
C LYS A 287 16.26 15.27 -3.14
N GLY A 288 15.55 14.61 -4.05
CA GLY A 288 15.86 13.25 -4.49
C GLY A 288 15.30 12.11 -3.63
N THR A 289 14.47 12.41 -2.62
CA THR A 289 13.75 11.40 -1.82
C THR A 289 12.42 10.96 -2.45
N GLY A 290 11.90 11.73 -3.41
CA GLY A 290 10.67 11.41 -4.13
C GLY A 290 9.45 12.17 -3.60
N TYR A 291 8.31 11.48 -3.55
CA TYR A 291 7.05 12.05 -3.05
C TYR A 291 6.88 11.72 -1.57
N HIS A 292 6.58 12.74 -0.79
CA HIS A 292 6.31 12.63 0.64
C HIS A 292 4.81 12.74 0.89
N ARG A 293 4.28 11.90 1.79
CA ARG A 293 2.88 11.93 2.20
C ARG A 293 2.71 12.83 3.42
N PHE A 294 1.91 13.88 3.25
CA PHE A 294 1.50 14.80 4.31
C PHE A 294 0.06 14.51 4.68
N VAL A 295 -0.19 14.25 5.97
CA VAL A 295 -1.49 13.79 6.46
C VAL A 295 -2.05 14.78 7.47
N PHE A 296 -3.25 15.27 7.18
CA PHE A 296 -4.13 15.95 8.13
C PHE A 296 -5.02 14.93 8.82
N ILE A 297 -4.97 14.95 10.15
CA ILE A 297 -5.81 14.12 11.01
C ILE A 297 -6.65 15.07 11.86
N LEU A 298 -7.96 14.85 11.84
CA LEU A 298 -8.90 15.55 12.71
C LEU A 298 -9.38 14.57 13.77
N PHE A 299 -9.15 14.93 15.03
CA PHE A 299 -9.64 14.20 16.19
C PHE A 299 -10.81 14.95 16.84
N LYS A 300 -11.87 14.21 17.21
CA LYS A 300 -12.94 14.70 18.08
C LYS A 300 -12.49 14.50 19.53
N GLN A 301 -12.58 15.55 20.33
CA GLN A 301 -12.31 15.50 21.77
C GLN A 301 -13.62 15.46 22.55
N ASP A 302 -13.68 14.63 23.58
CA ASP A 302 -14.84 14.56 24.48
C ASP A 302 -14.75 15.61 25.60
N GLN A 303 -13.54 16.02 25.97
CA GLN A 303 -13.25 17.01 27.01
C GLN A 303 -12.05 17.88 26.61
N HIS A 304 -11.86 18.99 27.32
CA HIS A 304 -10.69 19.83 27.15
C HIS A 304 -9.42 19.08 27.59
N ILE A 305 -8.40 19.05 26.73
CA ILE A 305 -7.15 18.32 26.99
C ILE A 305 -6.02 19.33 27.23
N ASP A 306 -5.24 19.11 28.28
CA ASP A 306 -4.06 19.92 28.58
C ASP A 306 -2.85 19.41 27.77
N PHE A 307 -2.44 20.15 26.74
CA PHE A 307 -1.32 19.79 25.85
C PHE A 307 0.07 20.25 26.33
N LYS A 308 0.27 20.45 27.64
CA LYS A 308 1.50 21.06 28.20
C LYS A 308 2.78 20.33 27.84
N ASP A 309 2.74 18.99 27.81
CA ASP A 309 3.90 18.15 27.49
C ASP A 309 4.25 18.13 25.99
N GLU A 310 3.29 18.51 25.14
CA GLU A 310 3.43 18.51 23.67
C GLU A 310 3.62 19.91 23.09
N TYR A 311 3.52 20.93 23.95
CA TYR A 311 3.74 22.32 23.60
C TYR A 311 5.15 22.53 23.06
N ARG A 312 5.22 23.19 21.90
CA ARG A 312 6.48 23.54 21.26
C ARG A 312 6.62 25.05 21.21
N PRO A 313 7.85 25.58 21.35
CA PRO A 313 8.04 27.02 21.24
C PRO A 313 7.57 27.53 19.88
N SER A 314 7.04 28.75 19.84
CA SER A 314 6.71 29.44 18.59
C SER A 314 7.70 30.61 18.42
N PRO A 315 8.59 30.61 17.40
CA PRO A 315 8.79 29.60 16.36
C PRO A 315 9.83 28.50 16.74
N CYS A 316 9.41 27.24 16.65
CA CYS A 316 10.23 26.03 16.69
C CYS A 316 10.85 25.68 15.32
N HIS A 317 12.13 26.02 15.17
CA HIS A 317 12.97 25.63 14.02
C HIS A 317 13.80 24.35 14.27
N SER A 318 13.70 23.76 15.47
CA SER A 318 14.48 22.57 15.83
C SER A 318 13.80 21.30 15.34
N LEU A 319 14.44 20.59 14.41
CA LEU A 319 13.94 19.31 13.90
C LEU A 319 13.76 18.26 15.00
N LYS A 320 14.63 18.25 16.03
CA LYS A 320 14.52 17.29 17.15
C LYS A 320 13.24 17.47 17.96
N MET A 321 12.81 18.72 18.14
CA MET A 321 11.56 19.03 18.84
C MET A 321 10.35 18.72 17.95
N ARG A 322 10.52 18.78 16.62
CA ARG A 322 9.48 18.43 15.64
C ARG A 322 9.37 16.93 15.37
N THR A 323 10.36 16.13 15.77
CA THR A 323 10.26 14.67 15.74
C THR A 323 9.04 14.25 16.58
N PHE A 324 8.18 13.46 15.97
CA PHE A 324 6.89 13.09 16.53
C PHE A 324 6.51 11.67 16.08
N LYS A 325 5.71 10.99 16.90
CA LYS A 325 5.10 9.71 16.57
C LYS A 325 3.63 9.79 16.89
N THR A 326 2.80 9.71 15.86
CA THR A 326 1.35 9.91 16.00
C THR A 326 0.72 8.81 16.86
N PHE A 327 1.22 7.57 16.74
CA PHE A 327 0.78 6.45 17.56
C PHE A 327 0.96 6.70 19.07
N ASP A 328 2.13 7.17 19.49
CA ASP A 328 2.43 7.40 20.91
C ASP A 328 1.61 8.55 21.48
N PHE A 329 1.38 9.60 20.67
CA PHE A 329 0.50 10.70 21.03
C PHE A 329 -0.94 10.24 21.19
N TYR A 330 -1.48 9.53 20.19
CA TYR A 330 -2.84 9.03 20.25
C TYR A 330 -3.04 8.08 21.44
N LYS A 331 -2.09 7.19 21.69
CA LYS A 331 -2.15 6.23 22.81
C LYS A 331 -2.23 6.90 24.19
N LYS A 332 -1.63 8.08 24.36
CA LYS A 332 -1.72 8.85 25.62
C LYS A 332 -3.10 9.47 25.83
N HIS A 333 -3.74 9.90 24.74
CA HIS A 333 -4.99 10.68 24.77
C HIS A 333 -6.22 9.90 24.28
N GLN A 334 -6.08 8.60 23.98
CA GLN A 334 -7.12 7.76 23.36
C GLN A 334 -8.44 7.74 24.14
N ASP A 335 -8.40 7.94 25.47
CA ASP A 335 -9.58 7.91 26.33
C ASP A 335 -10.47 9.15 26.14
N PHE A 336 -9.91 10.25 25.63
CA PHE A 336 -10.59 11.53 25.46
C PHE A 336 -10.62 12.01 24.01
N MET A 337 -9.94 11.30 23.11
CA MET A 337 -9.70 11.73 21.73
C MET A 337 -9.98 10.57 20.76
N THR A 338 -10.84 10.81 19.77
CA THR A 338 -11.21 9.82 18.75
C THR A 338 -10.93 10.35 17.34
N PRO A 339 -10.24 9.62 16.46
CA PRO A 339 -10.03 10.05 15.08
C PRO A 339 -11.36 10.09 14.32
N ALA A 340 -11.62 11.22 13.68
CA ALA A 340 -12.91 11.53 13.08
C ALA A 340 -12.80 11.89 11.59
N GLY A 341 -11.73 12.57 11.20
CA GLY A 341 -11.49 13.02 9.82
C GLY A 341 -10.06 12.76 9.38
N LEU A 342 -9.89 12.58 8.08
CA LEU A 342 -8.60 12.31 7.44
C LEU A 342 -8.57 13.00 6.08
N CYS A 343 -7.50 13.74 5.81
CA CYS A 343 -7.21 14.31 4.49
C CYS A 343 -5.70 14.24 4.29
N PHE A 344 -5.22 14.00 3.07
CA PHE A 344 -3.77 13.89 2.85
C PHE A 344 -3.41 14.21 1.42
N PHE A 345 -2.17 14.62 1.22
CA PHE A 345 -1.63 14.94 -0.10
C PHE A 345 -0.19 14.51 -0.22
N GLN A 346 0.31 14.55 -1.45
CA GLN A 346 1.69 14.27 -1.76
C GLN A 346 2.41 15.57 -2.07
N SER A 347 3.67 15.68 -1.66
CA SER A 347 4.52 16.79 -2.06
C SER A 347 5.87 16.30 -2.54
N LYS A 348 6.45 17.02 -3.48
CA LYS A 348 7.78 16.78 -4.03
C LYS A 348 8.66 18.00 -3.76
N TRP A 349 9.97 17.80 -3.83
CA TRP A 349 10.92 18.90 -3.76
C TRP A 349 10.65 19.98 -4.82
N ASP A 350 10.81 21.24 -4.41
CA ASP A 350 10.72 22.45 -5.23
C ASP A 350 11.74 23.49 -4.73
N ASP A 351 12.03 24.51 -5.52
CA ASP A 351 13.07 25.52 -5.23
C ASP A 351 12.80 26.30 -3.92
N SER A 352 11.54 26.44 -3.52
CA SER A 352 11.16 27.06 -2.24
C SER A 352 11.65 26.30 -1.01
N VAL A 353 11.91 25.00 -1.14
CA VAL A 353 12.40 24.16 -0.03
C VAL A 353 13.84 24.55 0.35
N THR A 354 14.65 24.97 -0.61
CA THR A 354 16.01 25.47 -0.37
C THR A 354 16.00 26.69 0.56
N TYR A 355 15.00 27.58 0.41
CA TYR A 355 14.80 28.70 1.34
C TYR A 355 14.48 28.21 2.76
N VAL A 356 13.64 27.19 2.92
CA VAL A 356 13.28 26.61 4.22
C VAL A 356 14.51 26.04 4.94
N TYR A 357 15.34 25.27 4.25
CA TYR A 357 16.55 24.70 4.86
C TYR A 357 17.57 25.76 5.29
N HIS A 358 17.82 26.76 4.44
CA HIS A 358 18.84 27.77 4.73
C HIS A 358 18.37 28.86 5.70
N GLN A 359 17.14 29.36 5.57
CA GLN A 359 16.65 30.50 6.35
C GLN A 359 15.92 30.07 7.61
N LEU A 360 15.03 29.08 7.52
CA LEU A 360 14.24 28.65 8.69
C LEU A 360 15.00 27.64 9.54
N LEU A 361 15.56 26.59 8.93
CA LEU A 361 16.26 25.53 9.66
C LEU A 361 17.75 25.82 9.91
N ASN A 362 18.31 26.86 9.27
CA ASN A 362 19.73 27.24 9.32
C ASN A 362 20.67 26.03 9.15
N MET A 363 20.40 25.20 8.15
CA MET A 363 21.17 24.00 7.84
C MET A 363 21.46 23.89 6.35
N LYS A 364 22.41 23.01 6.01
CA LYS A 364 22.68 22.65 4.61
C LYS A 364 21.57 21.73 4.11
N GLU A 365 21.10 22.00 2.90
CA GLU A 365 20.11 21.15 2.24
C GLU A 365 20.71 19.77 1.93
N PRO A 366 20.09 18.68 2.41
CA PRO A 366 20.50 17.33 2.06
C PRO A 366 19.99 16.97 0.66
N ILE A 367 20.87 16.43 -0.19
CA ILE A 367 20.55 15.95 -1.54
C ILE A 367 20.77 14.46 -1.57
N PHE A 368 19.71 13.72 -1.89
CA PHE A 368 19.72 12.28 -2.04
C PHE A 368 19.77 11.90 -3.51
N THR A 369 20.39 10.75 -3.79
CA THR A 369 20.41 10.15 -5.12
C THR A 369 20.01 8.70 -4.98
N TYR A 370 19.22 8.20 -5.94
CA TYR A 370 18.82 6.81 -5.96
C TYR A 370 19.96 5.96 -6.52
N ASP A 371 20.69 5.31 -5.62
CA ASP A 371 21.73 4.36 -6.01
C ASP A 371 21.11 3.00 -6.36
N ARG A 372 21.36 2.52 -7.57
CA ARG A 372 20.84 1.23 -8.04
C ARG A 372 21.80 0.15 -7.60
N LEU A 373 21.25 -1.00 -7.19
CA LEU A 373 22.07 -2.17 -6.91
C LEU A 373 22.98 -2.47 -8.11
N PRO A 374 24.28 -2.75 -7.85
CA PRO A 374 25.21 -3.02 -8.91
C PRO A 374 24.77 -4.25 -9.70
N VAL A 375 25.00 -4.22 -11.01
CA VAL A 375 24.64 -5.33 -11.89
C VAL A 375 25.42 -6.57 -11.47
N TYR A 376 24.71 -7.66 -11.20
CA TYR A 376 25.36 -8.92 -10.88
C TYR A 376 26.13 -9.47 -12.09
N HIS A 377 27.42 -9.73 -11.88
CA HIS A 377 28.26 -10.45 -12.82
C HIS A 377 28.71 -11.77 -12.19
N PRO A 378 28.58 -12.92 -12.89
CA PRO A 378 29.10 -14.18 -12.39
C PRO A 378 30.63 -14.10 -12.26
N PRO A 379 31.28 -14.94 -11.45
CA PRO A 379 32.74 -14.94 -11.32
C PRO A 379 33.42 -15.12 -12.68
N GLN A 380 34.44 -14.30 -12.95
CA GLN A 380 35.13 -14.30 -14.24
C GLN A 380 35.81 -15.66 -14.49
N LYS A 381 35.59 -16.24 -15.66
CA LYS A 381 36.24 -17.48 -16.09
C LYS A 381 37.46 -17.15 -16.95
N LYS A 382 38.56 -17.85 -16.71
CA LYS A 382 39.80 -17.71 -17.51
C LYS A 382 39.56 -17.98 -19.00
N TYR A 383 38.73 -18.97 -19.32
CA TYR A 383 38.36 -19.34 -20.68
C TYR A 383 36.83 -19.28 -20.85
N PRO A 384 36.27 -18.13 -21.25
CA PRO A 384 34.83 -17.95 -21.39
C PRO A 384 34.32 -18.54 -22.70
N HIS A 385 34.27 -19.88 -22.78
CA HIS A 385 33.85 -20.60 -23.99
C HIS A 385 32.43 -20.20 -24.41
N GLY A 386 32.25 -19.85 -25.70
CA GLY A 386 30.96 -19.45 -26.28
C GLY A 386 30.47 -18.06 -25.88
N GLN A 387 31.28 -17.26 -25.17
CA GLN A 387 30.94 -15.88 -24.85
C GLN A 387 31.45 -14.90 -25.93
N PRO A 388 30.76 -13.77 -26.13
CA PRO A 388 31.22 -12.72 -27.04
C PRO A 388 32.43 -11.96 -26.48
N LEU A 389 33.18 -11.25 -27.33
CA LEU A 389 34.36 -10.47 -26.93
C LEU A 389 34.08 -9.44 -25.84
N ARG A 390 32.88 -8.82 -25.87
CA ARG A 390 32.40 -7.87 -24.84
C ARG A 390 32.27 -8.47 -23.44
N TYR A 391 32.44 -9.78 -23.28
CA TYR A 391 32.54 -10.43 -21.97
C TYR A 391 33.65 -9.83 -21.11
N LEU A 392 34.80 -9.49 -21.71
CA LEU A 392 35.93 -8.92 -20.98
C LEU A 392 35.63 -7.51 -20.45
N ASP A 393 34.78 -6.76 -21.16
CA ASP A 393 34.38 -5.41 -20.75
C ASP A 393 33.53 -5.41 -19.47
N ARG A 394 32.82 -6.50 -19.17
CA ARG A 394 32.01 -6.63 -17.93
C ARG A 394 32.85 -6.60 -16.65
N TYR A 395 34.14 -6.92 -16.77
CA TYR A 395 35.08 -6.99 -15.64
C TYR A 395 36.19 -5.94 -15.78
N ARG A 396 36.02 -4.98 -16.70
CA ARG A 396 36.96 -3.88 -16.88
C ARG A 396 36.44 -2.65 -16.14
N ASP A 397 37.22 -2.15 -15.18
CA ASP A 397 36.83 -0.98 -14.38
C ASP A 397 36.97 0.33 -15.15
N SER A 398 38.03 0.46 -15.96
CA SER A 398 38.32 1.67 -16.75
C SER A 398 38.13 1.45 -18.24
N HIS A 399 37.73 2.50 -18.96
CA HIS A 399 37.65 2.52 -20.42
C HIS A 399 38.97 2.98 -21.06
N GLU A 400 39.92 3.47 -20.26
CA GLU A 400 41.21 3.98 -20.71
C GLU A 400 42.21 2.84 -20.97
N PRO A 401 43.11 2.99 -21.96
CA PRO A 401 44.13 1.98 -22.24
C PRO A 401 45.17 1.93 -21.12
N THR A 402 45.56 0.72 -20.72
CA THR A 402 46.59 0.50 -19.70
C THR A 402 47.88 -0.01 -20.33
N TYR A 403 49.01 0.60 -19.97
CA TYR A 403 50.34 0.26 -20.50
C TYR A 403 51.23 -0.45 -19.47
N GLY A 404 50.78 -0.64 -18.22
CA GLY A 404 51.53 -1.40 -17.22
C GLY A 404 52.92 -0.82 -16.94
N ILE A 405 53.97 -1.57 -17.25
CA ILE A 405 55.38 -1.22 -17.00
C ILE A 405 56.08 -0.49 -18.17
N TYR A 406 55.38 -0.30 -19.29
CA TYR A 406 55.94 0.29 -20.51
C TYR A 406 56.09 1.82 -20.44
#